data_AF-A0A1I5F5I9-F1
#
_entry.id   AF-A0A1I5F5I9-F1
#
_cell.length_a   1.000
_cell.length_b   1.000
_cell.length_c   1.000
_cell.angle_alpha   90.00
_cell.angle_beta   90.00
_cell.angle_gamma   90.00
#
_symmetry.space_group_name_H-M   'P 1'
#
loop_
_entity.id
_entity.type
_entity.pdbx_description
1 polymer ?
#
loop_
_entity_poly.entity_id
_entity_poly.type
_entity_poly.pdbx_seq_one_letter_code
_entity_poly.pdbx_strand_id
1 'polypeptide(L)'
;MLIAPFNDLEAVASLLAEHADVAAIVVEPLQRIIPARPGYLQGLRDLCDRHHVLLIFDEIVTGFRLAYGGAQERYGVVPDICTLGKIIGGGFAWRPWAPVPRSWRISTNPPLARING
;
A
#
# COMPACT_ATOMS: atom_id res chain seq x y z
N MET A 1 16.82 -6.28 -3.30
CA MET A 1 15.41 -6.47 -3.71
C MET A 1 14.99 -7.84 -3.24
N LEU A 2 14.01 -7.90 -2.35
CA LEU A 2 13.47 -9.15 -1.79
C LEU A 2 12.10 -9.43 -2.41
N ILE A 3 11.73 -10.71 -2.54
CA ILE A 3 10.46 -11.13 -3.17
C ILE A 3 9.79 -12.15 -2.26
N ALA A 4 8.54 -11.88 -1.90
CA ALA A 4 7.68 -12.81 -1.17
C ALA A 4 6.50 -13.25 -2.06
N PRO A 5 6.02 -14.50 -1.94
CA PRO A 5 4.77 -14.91 -2.56
C PRO A 5 3.60 -14.07 -2.03
N PHE A 6 2.70 -13.67 -2.93
CA PHE A 6 1.49 -12.97 -2.52
C PHE A 6 0.56 -13.91 -1.74
N ASN A 7 -0.15 -13.36 -0.74
CA ASN A 7 -0.96 -14.11 0.23
C ASN A 7 -0.18 -15.05 1.15
N ASP A 8 1.14 -14.88 1.26
CA ASP A 8 2.00 -15.60 2.21
C ASP A 8 2.61 -14.61 3.22
N LEU A 9 1.93 -14.43 4.35
CA LEU A 9 2.37 -13.50 5.38
C LEU A 9 3.59 -14.01 6.15
N GLU A 10 3.73 -15.33 6.27
CA GLU A 10 4.87 -15.94 6.97
C GLU A 10 6.16 -15.72 6.17
N ALA A 11 6.12 -15.88 4.85
CA ALA A 11 7.26 -15.57 3.99
C ALA A 11 7.71 -14.10 4.14
N VAL A 12 6.77 -13.15 4.22
CA VAL A 12 7.09 -11.74 4.44
C VAL A 12 7.72 -11.52 5.82
N ALA A 13 7.16 -12.14 6.86
CA ALA A 13 7.69 -12.03 8.22
C ALA A 13 9.12 -12.61 8.32
N SER A 14 9.40 -13.75 7.70
CA SER A 14 10.73 -14.36 7.66
C SER A 14 11.74 -13.44 6.97
N LEU A 15 11.38 -12.85 5.83
CA LEU A 15 12.25 -11.90 5.13
C LEU A 15 12.56 -10.66 5.97
N LEU A 16 11.57 -10.12 6.70
CA LEU A 16 11.78 -8.99 7.62
C LEU A 16 12.63 -9.36 8.85
N ALA A 17 12.64 -10.62 9.26
CA ALA A 17 13.48 -11.11 10.35
C ALA A 17 14.94 -11.33 9.90
N GLU A 18 15.14 -11.79 8.66
CA GLU A 18 16.46 -12.03 8.07
C GLU A 18 17.15 -10.73 7.61
N HIS A 19 16.37 -9.70 7.29
CA HIS A 19 16.86 -8.45 6.73
C HIS A 19 16.40 -7.22 7.52
N ALA A 20 17.34 -6.57 8.21
CA ALA A 20 17.08 -5.36 8.99
C ALA A 20 17.12 -4.05 8.16
N ASP A 21 17.51 -4.12 6.89
CA ASP A 21 17.70 -2.98 5.98
C ASP A 21 16.52 -2.73 5.03
N VAL A 22 15.37 -3.37 5.29
CA VAL A 22 14.16 -3.22 4.47
C VAL A 22 13.50 -1.86 4.73
N ALA A 23 13.40 -1.02 3.69
CA ALA A 23 12.79 0.31 3.80
C ALA A 23 11.27 0.31 3.57
N ALA A 24 10.76 -0.54 2.68
CA ALA A 24 9.35 -0.57 2.30
C ALA A 24 8.90 -1.95 1.80
N ILE A 25 7.61 -2.22 1.97
CA ILE A 25 6.87 -3.29 1.31
C ILE A 25 5.97 -2.66 0.25
N VAL A 26 6.14 -3.07 -1.01
CA VAL A 26 5.30 -2.64 -2.14
C VAL A 26 4.40 -3.78 -2.55
N VAL A 27 3.08 -3.54 -2.64
CA VAL A 27 2.10 -4.58 -2.98
C VAL A 27 0.97 -4.02 -3.83
N GLU A 28 0.55 -4.76 -4.86
CA GLU A 28 -0.74 -4.56 -5.51
C GLU A 28 -1.84 -5.19 -4.61
N PRO A 29 -2.81 -4.42 -4.08
CA PRO A 29 -3.83 -4.96 -3.18
C PRO A 29 -4.75 -6.02 -3.82
N LEU A 30 -4.78 -6.03 -5.17
CA LEU A 30 -5.38 -7.06 -6.01
C LEU A 30 -4.39 -7.37 -7.13
N GLN A 31 -3.66 -8.47 -7.01
CA GLN A 31 -2.68 -8.86 -8.03
C GLN A 31 -3.38 -9.44 -9.26
N ARG A 32 -3.50 -8.66 -10.34
CA ARG A 32 -4.28 -8.97 -11.55
C ARG A 32 -5.74 -9.35 -11.25
N ILE A 33 -5.98 -10.63 -10.98
CA ILE A 33 -7.28 -11.24 -10.70
C ILE A 33 -7.27 -12.04 -9.38
N ILE A 34 -6.14 -12.08 -8.67
CA ILE A 34 -5.95 -12.82 -7.43
C ILE A 34 -6.22 -11.87 -6.26
N PRO A 35 -7.34 -12.03 -5.52
CA PRO A 35 -7.65 -11.19 -4.38
C PRO A 35 -6.70 -11.46 -3.21
N ALA A 36 -6.49 -10.44 -2.39
CA ALA A 36 -5.88 -10.63 -1.09
C ALA A 36 -6.78 -11.54 -0.23
N ARG A 37 -6.19 -12.55 0.41
CA ARG A 37 -6.88 -13.38 1.39
C ARG A 37 -7.31 -12.51 2.58
N PRO A 38 -8.42 -12.86 3.25
CA PRO A 38 -8.85 -12.16 4.47
C PRO A 38 -7.68 -12.04 5.46
N GLY A 39 -7.46 -10.84 5.97
CA GLY A 39 -6.39 -10.55 6.93
C GLY A 39 -4.99 -10.36 6.34
N TYR A 40 -4.73 -10.68 5.06
CA TYR A 40 -3.39 -10.53 4.48
C TYR A 40 -2.90 -9.08 4.47
N LEU A 41 -3.70 -8.14 3.94
CA LEU A 41 -3.32 -6.73 3.88
C LEU A 41 -3.21 -6.09 5.27
N GLN A 42 -4.08 -6.49 6.21
CA GLN A 42 -3.98 -6.05 7.60
C GLN A 42 -2.70 -6.60 8.24
N GLY A 43 -2.35 -7.86 8.00
CA GLY A 43 -1.11 -8.46 8.47
C GLY A 43 0.13 -7.75 7.93
N LEU A 44 0.12 -7.33 6.66
CA LEU A 44 1.19 -6.50 6.09
C LEU A 44 1.30 -5.15 6.80
N ARG A 45 0.17 -4.49 7.09
CA ARG A 45 0.14 -3.25 7.86
C ARG A 45 0.74 -3.44 9.25
N ASP A 46 0.36 -4.51 9.94
CA ASP A 46 0.87 -4.80 11.27
C ASP A 46 2.37 -5.13 11.26
N LEU A 47 2.86 -5.84 10.23
CA LEU A 47 4.28 -6.10 10.04
C LEU A 47 5.06 -4.80 9.78
N CYS A 48 4.56 -3.95 8.88
CA CYS A 48 5.14 -2.65 8.61
C CYS A 48 5.25 -1.79 9.88
N ASP A 49 4.21 -1.79 10.71
CA ASP A 49 4.19 -1.05 11.98
C ASP A 49 5.21 -1.60 12.98
N ARG A 50 5.32 -2.93 13.11
CA ARG A 50 6.28 -3.58 14.02
C ARG A 50 7.74 -3.38 13.61
N HIS A 51 8.02 -3.38 12.31
CA HIS A 51 9.39 -3.33 11.78
C HIS A 51 9.81 -1.92 11.35
N HIS A 52 8.95 -0.90 11.53
CA HIS A 52 9.18 0.47 11.06
C HIS A 52 9.45 0.58 9.55
N VAL A 53 8.72 -0.21 8.78
CA VAL A 53 8.82 -0.31 7.32
C VAL A 53 7.62 0.38 6.69
N LEU A 54 7.82 1.08 5.56
CA LEU A 54 6.71 1.72 4.85
C LEU A 54 5.84 0.68 4.12
N LEU A 55 4.52 0.83 4.19
CA LEU A 55 3.59 0.09 3.35
C LEU A 55 3.19 0.93 2.13
N ILE A 56 3.42 0.41 0.94
CA ILE A 56 3.08 1.05 -0.33
C ILE A 56 2.08 0.20 -1.09
N PHE A 57 0.89 0.75 -1.37
CA PHE A 57 -0.07 0.12 -2.26
C PHE A 57 0.11 0.60 -3.70
N ASP A 58 0.31 -0.34 -4.62
CA ASP A 58 0.18 -0.06 -6.05
C ASP A 58 -1.31 -0.09 -6.44
N GLU A 59 -1.89 1.10 -6.52
CA GLU A 59 -3.30 1.31 -6.82
C GLU A 59 -3.53 1.83 -8.25
N ILE A 60 -2.57 1.63 -9.15
CA ILE A 60 -2.71 2.06 -10.55
C ILE A 60 -3.93 1.39 -11.20
N VAL A 61 -4.25 0.14 -10.87
CA VAL A 61 -5.43 -0.57 -11.39
C VAL A 61 -6.62 -0.50 -10.43
N THR A 62 -6.38 -0.64 -9.13
CA THR A 62 -7.43 -0.76 -8.11
C THR A 62 -8.04 0.57 -7.71
N GLY A 63 -7.27 1.66 -7.80
CA GLY A 63 -7.71 3.02 -7.52
C GLY A 63 -8.88 3.42 -8.42
N PHE A 64 -9.95 3.93 -7.81
CA PHE A 64 -11.25 4.23 -8.45
C PHE A 64 -11.95 3.07 -9.17
N ARG A 65 -11.40 1.84 -9.12
CA ARG A 65 -11.98 0.65 -9.74
C ARG A 65 -12.72 -0.21 -8.72
N LEU A 66 -12.12 -0.41 -7.55
CA LEU A 66 -12.68 -1.28 -6.51
C LEU A 66 -13.70 -0.58 -5.62
N ALA A 67 -13.46 0.71 -5.37
CA ALA A 67 -14.31 1.67 -4.67
C ALA A 67 -13.85 3.09 -5.04
N TYR A 68 -14.59 4.12 -4.65
CA TYR A 68 -14.18 5.51 -4.90
C TYR A 68 -12.84 5.83 -4.23
N GLY A 69 -12.60 5.35 -3.01
CA GLY A 69 -11.34 5.43 -2.28
C GLY A 69 -10.34 4.31 -2.58
N GLY A 70 -10.54 3.53 -3.64
CA GLY A 70 -9.64 2.46 -4.05
C GLY A 70 -9.67 1.22 -3.16
N ALA A 71 -8.58 0.47 -3.17
CA ALA A 71 -8.40 -0.73 -2.36
C ALA A 71 -8.35 -0.41 -0.86
N GLN A 72 -7.87 0.77 -0.48
CA GLN A 72 -7.87 1.21 0.92
C GLN A 72 -9.28 1.21 1.52
N GLU A 73 -10.26 1.75 0.78
CA GLU A 73 -11.67 1.75 1.19
C GLU A 73 -12.26 0.33 1.11
N ARG A 74 -11.98 -0.40 0.00
CA ARG A 74 -12.48 -1.76 -0.23
C ARG A 74 -12.08 -2.74 0.89
N TYR A 75 -10.83 -2.68 1.31
CA TYR A 75 -10.24 -3.64 2.26
C TYR A 75 -10.09 -3.07 3.67
N GLY A 76 -10.36 -1.78 3.89
CA GLY A 76 -10.26 -1.13 5.20
C GLY A 76 -8.83 -0.98 5.72
N VAL A 77 -7.81 -1.05 4.84
CA VAL A 77 -6.39 -0.97 5.21
C VAL A 77 -5.77 0.25 4.54
N VAL A 78 -5.12 1.11 5.34
CA VAL A 78 -4.50 2.35 4.85
C VAL A 78 -2.97 2.16 4.75
N PRO A 79 -2.37 2.22 3.54
CA PRO A 79 -0.92 2.26 3.33
C PRO A 79 -0.35 3.64 3.70
N ASP A 80 0.97 3.72 3.82
CA ASP A 80 1.68 4.99 4.01
C ASP A 80 1.72 5.79 2.69
N ILE A 81 1.90 5.08 1.58
CA ILE A 81 1.92 5.65 0.23
C ILE A 81 1.02 4.80 -0.68
N CYS A 82 0.28 5.45 -1.58
CA CYS A 82 -0.37 4.76 -2.69
C CYS A 82 0.09 5.35 -4.03
N THR A 83 0.28 4.49 -5.04
CA THR A 83 0.52 4.93 -6.41
C THR A 83 -0.79 4.89 -7.20
N LEU A 84 -1.02 5.89 -8.04
CA LEU A 84 -2.27 6.03 -8.77
C LEU A 84 -1.99 6.33 -10.24
N GLY A 85 -2.89 5.87 -11.11
CA GLY A 85 -2.75 6.01 -12.55
C GLY A 85 -4.02 5.55 -13.28
N LYS A 86 -3.88 5.18 -14.55
CA LYS A 86 -4.95 4.66 -15.41
C LYS A 86 -6.24 5.49 -15.35
N ILE A 87 -7.23 5.06 -14.57
CA ILE A 87 -8.56 5.68 -14.47
C ILE A 87 -8.44 7.15 -14.09
N ILE A 88 -7.50 7.51 -13.21
CA ILE A 88 -7.32 8.89 -12.78
C ILE A 88 -6.92 9.80 -13.96
N GLY A 89 -6.19 9.28 -14.94
CA GLY A 89 -5.80 10.01 -16.14
C GLY A 89 -6.89 10.12 -17.21
N GLY A 90 -8.04 9.46 -17.02
CA GLY A 90 -9.11 9.45 -18.02
C GLY A 90 -8.68 8.90 -19.39
N GLY A 91 -7.63 8.07 -19.45
CA GLY A 91 -7.03 7.59 -20.69
C GLY A 91 -5.92 8.47 -21.28
N PHE A 92 -5.59 9.60 -20.65
CA PHE A 92 -4.47 10.47 -21.01
C PHE A 92 -3.30 10.32 -20.03
N ALA A 93 -2.11 10.75 -20.46
CA ALA A 93 -0.98 10.93 -19.54
C ALA A 93 -1.38 11.98 -18.49
N TRP A 94 -1.28 11.62 -17.20
CA TRP A 94 -1.73 12.46 -16.10
C TRP A 94 -1.03 13.82 -16.12
N ARG A 95 -1.83 14.89 -16.29
CA ARG A 95 -1.44 16.27 -16.03
C ARG A 95 -2.26 16.78 -14.85
N PRO A 96 -1.64 17.21 -13.74
CA PRO A 96 -2.40 17.74 -12.63
C PRO A 96 -2.96 19.11 -13.03
N TRP A 97 -4.28 19.19 -13.24
CA TRP A 97 -5.02 20.44 -13.46
C TRP A 97 -5.97 20.76 -12.29
N ALA A 98 -6.13 19.84 -11.33
CA ALA A 98 -7.02 19.97 -10.19
C ALA A 98 -6.31 19.61 -8.86
N PRO A 99 -6.71 20.24 -7.74
CA PRO A 99 -6.14 19.95 -6.42
C PRO A 99 -6.48 18.51 -5.96
N VAL A 100 -5.47 17.81 -5.45
CA VAL A 100 -5.59 16.45 -4.92
C VAL A 100 -6.49 16.44 -3.66
N PRO A 101 -7.53 15.60 -3.58
CA PRO A 101 -8.43 15.58 -2.42
C PRO A 101 -7.68 15.21 -1.13
N ARG A 102 -8.18 15.65 0.02
CA ARG A 102 -7.45 15.52 1.30
C ARG A 102 -7.20 14.06 1.73
N SER A 103 -8.11 13.14 1.39
CA SER A 103 -7.94 11.68 1.60
C SER A 103 -6.90 11.04 0.68
N TRP A 104 -6.35 11.79 -0.29
CA TRP A 104 -5.41 11.34 -1.32
C TRP A 104 -4.04 11.98 -1.14
N ARG A 105 -3.88 12.84 -0.14
CA ARG A 105 -2.56 13.29 0.29
C ARG A 105 -1.88 12.09 0.91
N ILE A 106 -0.59 11.91 0.60
CA ILE A 106 0.30 11.02 1.38
C ILE A 106 -0.10 11.22 2.83
N SER A 107 -0.48 10.12 3.50
CA SER A 107 -0.75 10.18 4.93
C SER A 107 0.57 10.60 5.56
N THR A 108 0.74 11.90 5.78
CA THR A 108 1.85 12.43 6.56
C THR A 108 1.52 12.16 8.02
N ASN A 109 1.29 10.91 8.37
CA ASN A 109 1.73 10.42 9.64
C ASN A 109 3.18 10.00 9.35
N PRO A 110 4.16 10.91 9.50
CA PRO A 110 5.53 10.50 9.21
C PRO A 110 5.81 9.27 10.09
N PRO A 111 6.55 8.26 9.59
CA PRO A 111 7.05 7.20 10.47
C PRO A 111 7.80 7.81 11.69
N LEU A 112 8.29 9.04 11.54
CA LEU A 112 8.95 9.86 12.54
C LEU A 112 8.02 10.62 13.54
N ALA A 113 6.69 10.59 13.40
CA ALA A 113 5.78 11.17 14.42
C ALA A 113 5.45 10.17 15.55
N ARG A 114 5.85 8.90 15.42
CA ARG A 114 5.62 7.85 16.44
C ARG A 114 6.88 7.45 17.23
N ILE A 115 8.01 8.11 16.98
CA ILE A 115 9.30 7.88 17.67
C ILE A 115 9.49 8.71 18.95
N ASN A 116 8.50 9.53 19.34
CA ASN A 116 8.51 10.29 20.59
C ASN A 116 7.13 10.23 21.28
N GLY A 117 6.73 9.03 21.71
CA GLY A 117 5.56 8.79 22.55
C GLY A 117 5.84 7.66 23.52
#